data_AF-A0A9P8C6Z6-F1
#
_entry.id   AF-A0A9P8C6Z6-F1
#
_cell.length_a   1.000
_cell.length_b   1.000
_cell.length_c   1.000
_cell.angle_alpha   90.00
_cell.angle_beta   90.00
_cell.angle_gamma   90.00
#
_symmetry.space_group_name_H-M   'P 1'
#
loop_
_entity.id
_entity.type
_entity.pdbx_description
1 polymer ?
#
loop_
_entity_poly.entity_id
_entity_poly.type
_entity_poly.pdbx_seq_one_letter_code
_entity_poly.pdbx_strand_id
1 'polypeptide(L)'
;GDGYIGYIDVFHQLHCLDLIRKYIYRAGYPDHADFQDTPERILWHVDHCIDVLRQKIMCDGDIDVITFIDQSDVGKLPWPRFHIPHMCRDYGAIQKW
;
A
#
# COMPACT_ATOMS: atom_id res chain seq x y z
N GLY A 1 -20.71 -3.04 -29.50
CA GLY A 1 -20.71 -3.78 -28.24
C GLY A 1 -19.65 -3.15 -27.38
N ASP A 2 -20.04 -2.57 -26.27
CA ASP A 2 -19.11 -1.84 -25.41
C ASP A 2 -18.40 -2.87 -24.54
N GLY A 3 -17.21 -3.28 -24.97
CA GLY A 3 -16.41 -4.26 -24.28
C GLY A 3 -15.80 -3.67 -23.02
N TYR A 4 -15.70 -4.49 -21.97
CA TYR A 4 -14.97 -4.16 -20.76
C TYR A 4 -13.63 -4.90 -20.76
N ILE A 5 -12.55 -4.17 -20.46
CA ILE A 5 -11.23 -4.74 -20.18
C ILE A 5 -11.00 -4.62 -18.68
N GLY A 6 -10.53 -5.69 -18.05
CA GLY A 6 -10.25 -5.73 -16.61
C GLY A 6 -9.00 -6.56 -16.32
N TYR A 7 -8.43 -6.33 -15.14
CA TYR A 7 -7.28 -7.05 -14.61
C TYR A 7 -7.43 -7.21 -13.09
N ILE A 8 -6.65 -8.09 -12.47
CA ILE A 8 -6.77 -8.34 -11.02
C ILE A 8 -6.25 -7.12 -10.24
N ASP A 9 -7.11 -6.57 -9.40
CA ASP A 9 -6.88 -5.30 -8.68
C ASP A 9 -5.66 -5.33 -7.73
N VAL A 10 -5.26 -6.51 -7.21
CA VAL A 10 -4.06 -6.62 -6.36
C VAL A 10 -2.79 -6.15 -7.08
N PHE A 11 -2.71 -6.32 -8.41
CA PHE A 11 -1.57 -5.84 -9.19
C PHE A 11 -1.59 -4.31 -9.32
N HIS A 12 -2.77 -3.69 -9.38
CA HIS A 12 -2.89 -2.23 -9.33
C HIS A 12 -2.43 -1.69 -7.99
N GLN A 13 -2.91 -2.28 -6.89
CA GLN A 13 -2.54 -1.89 -5.52
C GLN A 13 -1.02 -1.99 -5.31
N LEU A 14 -0.38 -3.06 -5.80
CA LEU A 14 1.07 -3.21 -5.71
C LEU A 14 1.83 -2.20 -6.57
N HIS A 15 1.32 -1.86 -7.76
CA HIS A 15 1.85 -0.77 -8.56
C HIS A 15 1.75 0.57 -7.82
N CYS A 16 0.60 0.90 -7.24
CA CYS A 16 0.39 2.11 -6.45
C CYS A 16 1.39 2.21 -5.29
N LEU A 17 1.58 1.11 -4.55
CA LEU A 17 2.55 1.07 -3.45
C LEU A 17 3.99 1.28 -3.94
N ASP A 18 4.39 0.65 -5.04
CA ASP A 18 5.73 0.80 -5.61
C ASP A 18 5.97 2.23 -6.14
N LEU A 19 4.96 2.83 -6.77
CA LEU A 19 5.02 4.20 -7.27
C LEU A 19 5.23 5.19 -6.12
N ILE A 20 4.48 5.08 -5.02
CA ILE A 20 4.66 5.92 -3.82
C ILE A 20 6.08 5.75 -3.26
N ARG A 21 6.55 4.50 -3.11
CA ARG A 21 7.91 4.20 -2.63
C ARG A 21 8.97 4.87 -3.51
N LYS A 22 8.87 4.73 -4.82
CA LYS A 22 9.80 5.35 -5.77
C LYS A 22 9.70 6.86 -5.78
N TYR A 23 8.53 7.43 -5.57
CA TYR A 23 8.34 8.88 -5.51
C TYR A 23 9.04 9.52 -4.30
N ILE A 24 8.99 8.85 -3.13
CA ILE A 24 9.74 9.24 -1.93
C ILE A 24 11.24 9.28 -2.21
N TYR A 25 11.76 8.28 -2.93
CA TYR A 25 13.17 8.15 -3.28
C TYR A 25 13.48 8.56 -4.74
N ARG A 26 12.69 9.45 -5.33
CA ARG A 26 12.73 9.74 -6.78
C ARG A 26 14.09 10.19 -7.32
N ALA A 27 14.94 10.76 -6.46
CA ALA A 27 16.32 11.08 -6.79
C ALA A 27 17.13 9.85 -7.27
N GLY A 28 16.80 8.65 -6.79
CA GLY A 28 17.37 7.38 -7.25
C GLY A 28 16.69 6.77 -8.47
N TYR A 29 15.67 7.42 -9.02
CA TYR A 29 14.88 6.96 -10.17
C TYR A 29 14.70 8.09 -11.22
N PRO A 30 15.79 8.71 -11.69
CA PRO A 30 15.72 9.90 -12.55
C PRO A 30 15.02 9.64 -13.89
N ASP A 31 15.09 8.42 -14.42
CA ASP A 31 14.55 8.04 -15.73
C ASP A 31 13.23 7.24 -15.64
N HIS A 32 12.59 7.22 -14.46
CA HIS A 32 11.35 6.47 -14.29
C HIS A 32 10.22 7.14 -15.07
N ALA A 33 9.49 6.36 -15.88
CA ALA A 33 8.46 6.87 -16.78
C ALA A 33 7.39 7.71 -16.07
N ASP A 34 6.91 7.25 -14.91
CA ASP A 34 5.91 7.98 -14.11
C ASP A 34 6.40 9.34 -13.56
N PHE A 35 7.70 9.63 -13.65
CA PHE A 35 8.31 10.89 -13.19
C PHE A 35 8.80 11.79 -14.34
N GLN A 36 8.50 11.44 -15.60
CA GLN A 36 8.86 12.24 -16.78
C GLN A 36 7.74 13.19 -17.25
N ASP A 37 6.72 13.42 -16.43
CA ASP A 37 5.58 14.28 -16.72
C ASP A 37 5.66 15.63 -15.96
N THR A 38 4.65 16.48 -16.08
CA THR A 38 4.60 17.72 -15.30
C THR A 38 4.51 17.43 -13.80
N PRO A 39 5.04 18.30 -12.92
CA PRO A 39 4.95 18.11 -11.47
C PRO A 39 3.51 17.87 -10.98
N GLU A 40 2.52 18.52 -11.58
CA GLU A 40 1.11 18.36 -11.24
C GLU A 40 0.58 16.97 -11.58
N ARG A 41 0.94 16.43 -12.75
CA ARG A 41 0.51 15.08 -13.17
C ARG A 41 1.19 13.99 -12.35
N ILE A 42 2.47 14.18 -12.01
CA ILE A 42 3.20 13.27 -11.12
C ILE A 42 2.52 13.24 -9.74
N LEU A 43 2.25 14.41 -9.15
CA LEU A 43 1.59 14.51 -7.85
C LEU A 43 0.18 13.92 -7.86
N TRP A 44 -0.59 14.18 -8.93
CA TRP A 44 -1.91 13.59 -9.10
C TRP A 44 -1.86 12.06 -9.13
N HIS A 45 -0.87 11.47 -9.82
CA HIS A 45 -0.74 10.01 -9.87
C HIS A 45 -0.40 9.44 -8.48
N VAL A 46 0.48 10.10 -7.73
CA VAL A 46 0.80 9.71 -6.34
C VAL A 46 -0.44 9.81 -5.44
N ASP A 47 -1.21 10.89 -5.55
CA ASP A 47 -2.44 11.11 -4.77
C ASP A 47 -3.51 10.05 -5.10
N HIS A 48 -3.71 9.76 -6.38
CA HIS A 48 -4.57 8.66 -6.83
C HIS A 48 -4.14 7.32 -6.23
N CYS A 49 -2.83 7.02 -6.24
CA CYS A 49 -2.30 5.79 -5.66
C CYS A 49 -2.58 5.69 -4.15
N ILE A 50 -2.47 6.81 -3.42
CA ILE A 50 -2.81 6.88 -1.99
C ILE A 50 -4.30 6.62 -1.79
N ASP A 51 -5.17 7.22 -2.61
CA ASP A 51 -6.62 7.02 -2.49
C ASP A 51 -7.05 5.58 -2.82
N VAL A 52 -6.48 4.97 -3.86
CA VAL A 52 -6.71 3.54 -4.18
C VAL A 52 -6.35 2.65 -2.99
N LEU A 53 -5.17 2.85 -2.41
CA LEU A 53 -4.74 2.09 -1.23
C LEU A 53 -5.62 2.37 -0.01
N ARG A 54 -6.02 3.62 0.23
CA ARG A 54 -6.95 3.99 1.31
C ARG A 54 -8.29 3.26 1.15
N GLN A 55 -8.88 3.31 -0.04
CA GLN A 55 -10.13 2.60 -0.35
C GLN A 55 -9.97 1.10 -0.11
N LYS A 56 -8.85 0.53 -0.53
CA LYS A 56 -8.56 -0.89 -0.32
C LYS A 56 -8.44 -1.27 1.16
N ILE A 57 -7.68 -0.50 1.94
CA ILE A 57 -7.50 -0.72 3.39
C ILE A 57 -8.85 -0.65 4.10
N MET A 58 -9.69 0.34 3.76
CA MET A 58 -11.04 0.45 4.32
C MET A 58 -11.96 -0.69 3.89
N CYS A 59 -11.79 -1.20 2.67
CA CYS A 59 -12.56 -2.33 2.15
C CYS A 59 -12.17 -3.66 2.79
N ASP A 60 -10.87 -3.90 3.04
CA ASP A 60 -10.42 -5.08 3.79
C ASP A 60 -10.88 -5.00 5.25
N GLY A 61 -10.83 -3.81 5.86
CA GLY A 61 -11.38 -3.56 7.19
C GLY A 61 -10.77 -4.46 8.25
N ASP A 62 -9.43 -4.54 8.31
CA ASP A 62 -8.70 -5.39 9.25
C ASP A 62 -9.14 -5.14 10.71
N ILE A 63 -9.54 -6.22 11.38
CA ILE A 63 -10.06 -6.22 12.76
C ILE A 63 -9.06 -6.81 13.76
N ASP A 64 -7.86 -7.17 13.31
CA ASP A 64 -6.84 -7.71 14.19
C ASP A 64 -6.41 -6.67 15.25
N VAL A 65 -6.16 -7.13 16.47
CA VAL A 65 -5.97 -6.24 17.62
C VAL A 65 -4.50 -5.89 17.83
N ILE A 66 -4.17 -4.60 17.77
CA ILE A 66 -2.89 -4.08 18.25
C ILE A 66 -2.85 -4.23 19.78
N THR A 67 -2.00 -5.13 20.26
CA THR A 67 -1.75 -5.30 21.70
C THR A 67 -0.60 -4.41 22.16
N PHE A 68 -0.56 -4.10 23.46
CA PHE A 68 0.52 -3.33 24.07
C PHE A 68 1.33 -4.23 25.01
N ILE A 69 2.64 -3.99 25.05
CA ILE A 69 3.53 -4.53 26.08
C ILE A 69 3.45 -3.58 27.26
N ASP A 70 3.05 -4.08 28.42
CA ASP A 70 3.15 -3.33 29.67
C ASP A 70 4.63 -3.12 30.02
N GLN A 71 4.99 -1.86 30.26
CA GLN A 71 6.35 -1.43 30.64
C GLN A 71 6.32 -0.57 31.92
N SER A 72 5.24 -0.68 32.70
CA SER A 72 5.05 0.06 33.95
C SER A 72 6.13 -0.27 34.99
N ASP A 73 6.67 -1.49 34.96
CA ASP A 73 7.78 -1.98 35.78
C ASP A 73 9.09 -1.19 35.58
N VAL A 74 9.31 -0.65 34.37
CA VAL A 74 10.46 0.21 34.04
C VAL A 74 10.10 1.69 33.89
N GLY A 75 8.91 2.07 34.37
CA GLY A 75 8.43 3.47 34.36
C GLY A 75 8.18 4.03 32.97
N LYS A 76 7.91 3.19 31.96
CA LYS A 76 7.63 3.60 30.58
C LYS A 76 6.17 3.44 30.21
N LEU A 77 5.75 4.17 29.19
CA LEU A 77 4.43 4.01 28.59
C LEU A 77 4.31 2.65 27.88
N PRO A 78 3.11 2.04 27.83
CA PRO A 78 2.89 0.80 27.10
C PRO A 78 3.33 0.91 25.63
N TRP A 79 4.03 -0.11 25.14
CA TRP A 79 4.58 -0.10 23.79
C TRP A 79 3.75 -0.99 22.84
N PRO A 80 3.28 -0.48 21.68
CA PRO A 80 2.46 -1.26 20.76
C PRO A 80 3.25 -2.40 20.10
N ARG A 81 2.62 -3.57 19.97
CA ARG A 81 3.09 -4.67 19.13
C ARG A 81 2.47 -4.57 17.75
N PHE A 82 3.28 -4.21 16.77
CA PHE A 82 2.90 -4.13 15.35
C PHE A 82 3.06 -5.45 14.59
N HIS A 83 3.67 -6.47 15.20
CA HIS A 83 3.71 -7.81 14.64
C HIS A 83 2.40 -8.54 14.95
N ILE A 84 1.42 -8.32 14.09
CA ILE A 84 0.08 -8.88 14.19
C ILE A 84 -0.02 -10.04 13.18
N PRO A 85 -0.45 -11.24 13.60
CA PRO A 85 -0.65 -12.34 12.67
C PRO A 85 -1.89 -12.06 11.81
N HIS A 86 -1.72 -12.05 10.50
CA HIS A 86 -2.82 -11.86 9.55
C HIS A 86 -3.11 -13.15 8.78
N MET A 87 -4.37 -13.39 8.43
CA MET A 87 -4.77 -14.47 7.53
C MET A 87 -4.80 -13.97 6.08
N CYS A 88 -3.85 -14.40 5.27
CA CYS A 88 -3.72 -13.97 3.88
C CYS A 88 -4.49 -14.87 2.91
N ARG A 89 -4.90 -14.30 1.78
CA ARG A 89 -5.24 -15.07 0.57
C ARG A 89 -3.96 -15.67 -0.01
N ASP A 90 -4.08 -16.80 -0.71
CA ASP A 90 -2.93 -17.41 -1.41
C ASP A 90 -2.51 -16.52 -2.60
N TYR A 91 -1.50 -15.68 -2.36
CA TYR A 91 -0.97 -14.78 -3.38
C TYR A 91 -0.32 -15.55 -4.54
N GLY A 92 0.31 -16.70 -4.27
CA GLY A 92 0.95 -17.53 -5.29
C GLY A 92 -0.07 -18.16 -6.24
N ALA A 93 -1.27 -18.48 -5.75
CA ALA A 93 -2.40 -18.88 -6.59
C ALA A 93 -2.91 -17.71 -7.45
N ILE A 94 -3.04 -16.51 -6.88
CA ILE A 94 -3.49 -15.30 -7.61
C ILE A 94 -2.54 -14.95 -8.76
N GLN A 95 -1.22 -15.10 -8.56
CA GLN A 95 -0.23 -14.83 -9.61
C GLN A 95 -0.29 -15.80 -10.80
N LYS A 96 -0.90 -16.96 -10.64
CA LYS A 96 -0.96 -18.02 -11.66
C LYS A 96 -2.29 -18.08 -12.41
N TRP A 97 -3.27 -17.28 -12.02
CA TRP A 97 -4.59 -17.21 -12.65
C TRP A 97 -4.52 -16.53 -14.01
#